data_AF-A0A3C0GI34-F1
#
_entry.id   AF-A0A3C0GI34-F1
#
_cell.length_a   1.000
_cell.length_b   1.000
_cell.length_c   1.000
_cell.angle_alpha   90.00
_cell.angle_beta   90.00
_cell.angle_gamma   90.00
#
_symmetry.space_group_name_H-M   'P 1'
#
loop_
_entity.id
_entity.type
_entity.pdbx_description
1 polymer ?
#
loop_
_entity_poly.entity_id
_entity_poly.type
_entity_poly.pdbx_seq_one_letter_code
_entity_poly.pdbx_strand_id
1 'polypeptide(L)'
;MQTLEKDQDGNLLPLAVLKGEGYGQYYSVIDKKPVQVPRKSQYFILPWENPEHLEDYYLYSHSIAACGLVLRVKKEEVQVLGFN
;
A
#
# COMPACT_ATOMS: atom_id res chain seq x y z
N MET A 1 3.21 21.86 2.03
CA MET A 1 2.98 21.10 3.28
C MET A 1 2.94 19.63 2.91
N GLN A 2 3.78 18.81 3.53
CA GLN A 2 3.79 17.36 3.32
C GLN A 2 2.83 16.76 4.35
N THR A 3 1.76 16.12 3.89
CA THR A 3 0.77 15.50 4.78
C THR A 3 1.35 14.19 5.32
N LEU A 4 1.43 14.08 6.64
CA LEU A 4 1.82 12.84 7.30
C LEU A 4 0.56 11.99 7.52
N GLU A 5 0.52 10.80 6.92
CA GLU A 5 -0.58 9.86 7.12
C GLU A 5 -0.38 9.11 8.45
N LYS A 6 -1.45 9.05 9.24
CA LYS A 6 -1.45 8.42 10.56
C LYS A 6 -2.56 7.37 10.67
N ASP A 7 -2.34 6.36 11.50
CA ASP A 7 -3.41 5.46 11.91
C ASP A 7 -4.37 6.13 12.91
N GLN A 8 -5.36 5.36 13.39
CA GLN A 8 -6.36 5.85 14.35
C GLN A 8 -5.77 6.19 15.72
N ASP A 9 -4.61 5.62 16.05
CA ASP A 9 -3.88 5.84 17.31
C ASP A 9 -2.85 6.97 17.19
N GLY A 10 -2.71 7.57 16.00
CA GLY A 10 -1.81 8.69 15.72
C GLY A 10 -0.38 8.28 15.34
N ASN A 11 -0.10 7.00 15.13
CA ASN A 11 1.19 6.51 14.66
C ASN A 11 1.36 6.79 13.17
N LEU A 12 2.59 7.13 12.76
CA LEU A 12 2.90 7.35 11.35
C LEU A 12 2.82 6.05 10.57
N LEU A 13 2.14 6.08 9.42
CA LEU A 13 2.13 4.95 8.52
C LEU A 13 3.47 4.83 7.78
N PRO A 14 4.10 3.64 7.77
CA PRO A 14 5.33 3.44 7.02
C PRO A 14 5.12 3.70 5.53
N LEU A 15 6.11 4.32 4.89
CA LEU A 15 6.13 4.51 3.44
C LEU A 15 6.75 3.29 2.77
N ALA A 16 6.19 2.90 1.64
CA ALA A 16 6.72 1.83 0.82
C ALA A 16 6.55 2.11 -0.67
N VAL A 17 7.33 1.40 -1.47
CA VAL A 17 7.19 1.33 -2.92
C VAL A 17 7.08 -0.11 -3.37
N LEU A 18 6.36 -0.32 -4.47
CA LEU A 18 6.34 -1.60 -5.17
C LEU A 18 7.61 -1.74 -6.01
N LYS A 19 8.32 -2.86 -5.86
CA LYS A 19 9.53 -3.19 -6.61
C LYS A 19 9.24 -3.34 -8.11
N GLY A 20 10.28 -3.18 -8.93
CA GLY A 20 10.21 -3.30 -10.40
C GLY A 20 9.92 -1.98 -11.11
N GLU A 21 9.64 -2.06 -12.42
CA GLU A 21 9.36 -0.91 -13.29
C GLU A 21 7.93 -0.96 -13.85
N GLY A 22 7.43 0.18 -14.32
CA GLY A 22 6.17 0.29 -15.05
C GLY A 22 4.95 0.08 -14.16
N TYR A 23 4.08 -0.83 -14.55
CA TYR A 23 2.83 -1.14 -13.83
C TYR A 23 2.84 -2.58 -13.33
N GLY A 24 2.20 -2.83 -12.19
CA GLY A 24 1.92 -4.17 -11.68
C GLY A 24 0.42 -4.39 -11.50
N GLN A 25 0.02 -5.66 -11.48
CA GLN A 25 -1.35 -6.08 -11.20
C GLN A 25 -1.45 -6.62 -9.77
N TYR A 26 -2.30 -5.99 -8.96
CA TYR A 26 -2.48 -6.35 -7.56
C TYR A 26 -3.96 -6.39 -7.21
N TYR A 27 -4.31 -7.12 -6.15
CA TYR A 27 -5.71 -7.24 -5.75
C TYR A 27 -6.12 -6.03 -4.90
N SER A 28 -7.15 -5.31 -5.35
CA SER A 28 -7.82 -4.25 -4.57
C SER A 28 -8.76 -4.89 -3.57
N VAL A 29 -8.53 -4.64 -2.28
CA VAL A 29 -9.37 -5.15 -1.19
C VAL A 29 -10.73 -4.43 -1.16
N ILE A 30 -10.75 -3.16 -1.56
CA ILE A 30 -11.97 -2.34 -1.60
C ILE A 30 -12.83 -2.72 -2.81
N ASP A 31 -12.23 -2.82 -3.99
CA ASP A 31 -12.97 -3.13 -5.23
C ASP A 31 -13.20 -4.62 -5.44
N LYS A 32 -12.53 -5.47 -4.65
CA LYS A 32 -12.58 -6.94 -4.72
C LYS A 32 -12.23 -7.49 -6.11
N LYS A 33 -11.28 -6.83 -6.79
CA LYS A 33 -10.81 -7.23 -8.13
C LYS A 33 -9.34 -6.89 -8.32
N PRO A 34 -8.64 -7.55 -9.27
CA PRO A 34 -7.33 -7.10 -9.72
C PRO A 34 -7.40 -5.69 -10.32
N VAL A 35 -6.44 -4.86 -9.97
CA VAL A 35 -6.26 -3.51 -10.51
C VAL A 35 -4.81 -3.32 -10.94
N GLN A 36 -4.62 -2.51 -11.98
CA GLN A 36 -3.31 -2.15 -12.47
C GLN A 36 -2.86 -0.83 -11.84
N VAL A 37 -1.68 -0.83 -11.23
CA VAL A 37 -1.13 0.34 -10.51
C VAL A 37 0.33 0.57 -10.88
N PRO A 38 0.80 1.83 -10.85
CA PRO A 38 2.19 2.15 -11.10
C PRO A 38 3.10 1.58 -10.00
N ARG A 39 4.16 0.89 -10.41
CA ARG A 39 5.27 0.53 -9.52
C ARG A 39 6.12 1.76 -9.23
N LYS A 40 6.96 1.70 -8.19
CA LYS A 40 7.74 2.86 -7.68
C LYS A 40 6.95 4.10 -7.23
N SER A 41 5.62 4.06 -7.28
CA SER A 41 4.80 5.06 -6.63
C SER A 41 4.85 4.88 -5.12
N GLN A 42 4.63 5.97 -4.40
CA GLN A 42 4.58 5.95 -2.93
C GLN A 42 3.25 5.39 -2.45
N TYR A 43 3.34 4.45 -1.51
CA TYR A 43 2.22 3.83 -0.82
C TYR A 43 2.47 3.87 0.68
N PHE A 44 1.40 3.81 1.46
CA PHE A 44 1.46 3.69 2.92
C PHE A 44 1.13 2.26 3.34
N ILE A 45 1.92 1.68 4.23
CA ILE A 45 1.62 0.36 4.80
C ILE A 45 0.57 0.55 5.90
N LEU A 46 -0.60 -0.06 5.73
CA LEU A 46 -1.62 -0.10 6.76
C LEU A 46 -1.23 -1.13 7.84
N PRO A 47 -1.56 -0.88 9.13
CA PRO A 47 -1.28 -1.79 10.24
C PRO A 47 -2.26 -2.98 10.28
N TRP A 48 -2.80 -3.37 9.12
CA TRP A 48 -3.77 -4.45 9.01
C TRP A 48 -3.04 -5.78 8.98
N GLU A 49 -3.51 -6.71 9.82
CA GLU A 49 -3.04 -8.08 9.84
C GLU A 49 -4.19 -9.01 9.45
N ASN A 50 -3.87 -10.04 8.68
CA ASN A 50 -4.80 -11.13 8.40
C ASN A 50 -4.09 -12.46 8.67
N PRO A 51 -4.62 -13.30 9.57
CA PRO A 51 -3.98 -14.57 9.93
C PRO A 51 -3.82 -15.55 8.74
N GLU A 52 -4.64 -15.42 7.70
CA GLU A 52 -4.53 -16.24 6.48
C GLU A 52 -3.51 -15.66 5.47
N HIS A 53 -3.08 -14.41 5.66
CA HIS A 53 -2.23 -13.67 4.73
C HIS A 53 -1.08 -12.95 5.45
N LEU A 54 -0.40 -13.65 6.36
CA LEU A 54 0.72 -13.09 7.15
C LEU A 54 1.93 -12.63 6.31
N GLU A 55 2.03 -13.13 5.08
CA GLU A 55 3.08 -12.79 4.12
C GLU A 55 2.77 -11.54 3.29
N ASP A 56 1.62 -10.92 3.50
CA ASP A 56 1.15 -9.81 2.69
C ASP A 56 1.21 -8.49 3.49
N TYR A 57 1.44 -7.39 2.78
CA TYR A 57 1.14 -6.05 3.25
C TYR A 57 -0.15 -5.54 2.62
N TYR A 58 -0.81 -4.64 3.35
CA TYR A 58 -1.91 -3.83 2.85
C TYR A 58 -1.38 -2.44 2.55
N LEU A 59 -1.35 -2.07 1.26
CA LEU A 59 -0.79 -0.80 0.80
C LEU A 59 -1.91 0.16 0.42
N TYR A 60 -1.92 1.33 1.05
CA TYR A 60 -2.85 2.40 0.78
C TYR A 60 -2.24 3.48 -0.12
N SER A 61 -3.04 4.01 -1.04
CA SER A 61 -2.71 5.22 -1.78
C SER A 61 -3.95 6.11 -1.95
N HIS A 62 -3.87 7.36 -1.49
CA HIS A 62 -4.91 8.37 -1.74
C HIS A 62 -4.85 8.93 -3.17
N SER A 63 -3.71 8.79 -3.85
CA SER A 63 -3.46 9.45 -5.14
C SER A 63 -3.98 8.65 -6.33
N ILE A 64 -4.32 7.38 -6.11
CA ILE A 64 -4.84 6.47 -7.12
C ILE A 64 -6.34 6.28 -6.89
N ALA A 65 -7.14 6.53 -7.92
CA ALA A 65 -8.56 6.19 -8.04
C ALA A 65 -9.60 6.98 -7.22
N ALA A 66 -9.36 8.26 -6.90
CA ALA A 66 -10.31 9.25 -6.33
C ALA A 66 -10.95 8.94 -4.95
N CYS A 67 -11.15 7.66 -4.60
CA CYS A 67 -11.70 7.19 -3.33
C CYS A 67 -10.65 6.49 -2.45
N GLY A 68 -9.38 6.54 -2.87
CA GLY A 68 -8.29 5.79 -2.25
C GLY A 68 -8.31 4.31 -2.65
N LEU A 69 -7.12 3.71 -2.69
CA LEU A 69 -6.92 2.32 -3.08
C LEU A 69 -6.21 1.56 -1.97
N VAL A 70 -6.69 0.36 -1.63
CA VAL A 70 -6.00 -0.57 -0.72
C VAL A 70 -5.65 -1.84 -1.46
N LEU A 71 -4.35 -2.10 -1.62
CA LEU A 71 -3.80 -3.25 -2.31
C LEU A 71 -3.33 -4.30 -1.32
N ARG A 72 -3.61 -5.58 -1.59
CA ARG A 72 -2.95 -6.70 -0.91
C ARG A 72 -1.75 -7.15 -1.74
N VAL A 73 -0.55 -7.09 -1.17
CA VAL A 73 0.72 -7.31 -1.89
C VAL A 73 1.67 -8.17 -1.08
N LYS A 74 2.35 -9.12 -1.72
CA LYS A 74 3.36 -9.95 -1.07
C LYS A 74 4.51 -9.09 -0.53
N LYS A 75 4.95 -9.33 0.71
CA LYS A 75 6.04 -8.59 1.36
C LYS A 75 7.33 -8.55 0.53
N GLU A 76 7.63 -9.62 -0.19
CA GLU A 76 8.81 -9.70 -1.07
C GLU A 76 8.76 -8.74 -2.26
N GLU A 77 7.58 -8.32 -2.72
CA GLU A 77 7.41 -7.32 -3.79
C GLU A 77 7.46 -5.88 -3.27
N VAL A 78 7.50 -5.68 -1.96
CA VAL A 78 7.47 -4.37 -1.32
C VAL A 78 8.85 -3.97 -0.84
N GLN A 79 9.24 -2.74 -1.12
CA GLN A 79 10.40 -2.09 -0.53
C GLN A 79 9.92 -1.04 0.47
N VAL A 80 10.17 -1.30 1.75
CA VAL A 80 9.87 -0.36 2.84
C VAL A 80 10.91 0.76 2.81
N LEU A 81 10.46 2.01 2.78
CA LEU A 81 11.30 3.20 2.76
C LEU A 81 11.48 3.83 4.15
N GLY A 82 10.74 3.35 5.16
CA GLY A 82 10.76 3.86 6.52
C GLY A 82 9.48 4.66 6.81
N PHE A 83 9.62 5.80 7.47
CA PHE A 83 8.53 6.75 7.70
C PHE A 83 8.79 8.01 6.88
N ASN A 84 7.73 8.64 6.37
CA ASN A 84 7.84 9.99 5.79
C ASN A 84 7.95 11.02 6.92
#